data_AF-A0A529PQJ3-F1
#
_entry.id   AF-A0A529PQJ3-F1
#
_cell.length_a   1.000
_cell.length_b   1.000
_cell.length_c   1.000
_cell.angle_alpha   90.00
_cell.angle_beta   90.00
_cell.angle_gamma   90.00
#
_symmetry.space_group_name_H-M   'P 1'
#
loop_
_entity.id
_entity.type
_entity.pdbx_description
1 polymer ?
#
loop_
_entity_poly.entity_id
_entity_poly.type
_entity_poly.pdbx_seq_one_letter_code
_entity_poly.pdbx_strand_id
1 'polypeptide(L)' 'MGIEGVGARVARKEDKRFITGAGRYVDDMVVPGMKHAAFVRSPHAHAQIK' A
#
# COMPACT_ATOMS: atom_id res chain seq x y z
N MET A 1 5.50 20.07 25.34
CA MET A 1 6.39 18.97 24.89
C MET A 1 5.98 17.75 25.70
N GLY A 2 5.28 16.79 25.06
CA GLY A 2 4.79 15.60 25.76
C GLY A 2 5.94 14.68 26.16
N ILE A 3 5.74 13.90 27.21
CA ILE A 3 6.66 12.84 27.65
C ILE A 3 6.76 11.77 26.56
N GLU A 4 7.97 11.48 26.08
CA GLU A 4 8.27 10.36 25.18
C GLU A 4 8.93 9.22 25.98
N GLY A 5 8.57 7.97 25.69
CA GLY A 5 9.15 6.79 26.37
C GLY A 5 8.15 5.64 26.59
N VAL A 6 8.65 4.53 27.15
CA VAL A 6 7.83 3.36 27.50
C VAL A 6 6.81 3.74 28.56
N GLY A 7 5.53 3.44 28.31
CA GLY A 7 4.41 3.76 29.22
C GLY A 7 3.75 5.11 28.98
N ALA A 8 4.31 5.98 28.13
CA ALA A 8 3.68 7.26 27.78
C ALA A 8 2.59 7.08 26.70
N ARG A 9 1.47 7.81 26.84
CA ARG A 9 0.46 7.91 25.78
C ARG A 9 0.89 8.97 24.75
N VAL A 10 1.57 8.53 23.70
CA VAL A 10 2.11 9.40 22.65
C VAL A 10 1.28 9.26 21.37
N ALA A 11 1.11 10.35 20.63
CA ALA A 11 0.55 10.27 19.27
C ALA A 11 1.48 9.45 18.36
N ARG A 12 0.90 8.71 17.42
CA ARG A 12 1.68 7.91 16.47
C ARG A 12 2.42 8.82 15.51
N LYS A 13 3.66 8.46 15.16
CA LYS A 13 4.53 9.27 14.31
C LYS A 13 4.04 9.29 12.86
N GLU A 14 3.44 8.19 12.43
CA GLU A 14 3.05 7.93 11.05
C GLU A 14 1.71 8.56 10.68
N ASP A 15 0.89 8.96 11.67
CA ASP A 15 -0.48 9.41 11.46
C ASP A 15 -0.56 10.58 10.51
N LYS A 16 0.37 11.54 10.65
CA LYS A 16 0.41 12.71 9.79
C LYS A 16 0.39 12.34 8.32
N ARG A 17 1.22 11.38 7.86
CA ARG A 17 1.24 11.01 6.43
C ARG A 17 -0.03 10.28 6.02
N PHE A 18 -0.59 9.43 6.89
CA PHE A 18 -1.77 8.63 6.54
C PHE A 18 -3.05 9.48 6.51
N ILE A 19 -3.28 10.33 7.50
CA ILE A 19 -4.52 11.12 7.61
C ILE A 19 -4.57 12.29 6.64
N THR A 20 -3.44 12.70 6.08
CA THR A 20 -3.38 13.78 5.07
C THR A 20 -3.26 13.25 3.64
N GLY A 21 -3.38 11.94 3.42
CA GLY A 21 -3.21 11.34 2.08
C GLY A 21 -1.78 11.44 1.53
N ALA A 22 -0.79 11.71 2.39
CA ALA A 22 0.63 11.76 2.01
C ALA A 22 1.35 10.41 2.24
N GLY A 23 0.61 9.35 2.59
CA GLY A 23 1.09 7.98 2.54
C GLY A 23 1.42 7.60 1.10
N ARG A 24 2.34 6.64 0.92
CA ARG A 24 2.63 6.04 -0.38
C ARG A 24 2.58 4.53 -0.24
N TYR A 25 1.64 3.92 -0.93
CA TYR A 25 1.50 2.49 -1.13
C TYR A 25 2.00 2.11 -2.53
N VAL A 26 2.02 0.82 -2.84
CA VAL A 26 2.59 0.32 -4.10
C VAL A 26 1.89 0.92 -5.32
N ASP A 27 0.57 1.08 -5.27
CA ASP A 27 -0.24 1.62 -6.38
C ASP A 27 -0.18 3.15 -6.50
N ASP A 28 0.34 3.85 -5.49
CA ASP A 28 0.55 5.31 -5.54
C ASP A 28 1.84 5.69 -6.31
N MET A 29 2.66 4.71 -6.67
CA MET A 29 3.94 4.95 -7.34
C MET A 29 3.74 5.21 -8.83
N VAL A 30 4.42 6.23 -9.34
CA VAL A 30 4.49 6.53 -10.78
C VAL A 30 5.95 6.72 -11.16
N VAL A 31 6.42 5.95 -12.14
CA VAL A 31 7.80 6.03 -12.66
C VAL A 31 7.78 6.27 -14.18
N PRO A 32 8.81 6.93 -14.76
CA PRO A 32 8.88 7.15 -16.20
C PRO A 32 8.79 5.83 -16.97
N GLY A 33 7.89 5.78 -17.95
CA GLY A 33 7.69 4.60 -18.80
C GLY A 33 6.87 3.46 -18.16
N MET A 34 6.31 3.64 -16.96
CA MET A 34 5.45 2.65 -16.29
C MET A 34 4.31 2.17 -17.21
N LYS A 35 4.06 0.86 -17.20
CA LYS A 35 2.97 0.20 -17.91
C LYS A 35 2.10 -0.56 -16.92
N HIS A 36 0.84 -0.80 -17.30
CA HIS A 36 -0.07 -1.64 -16.53
C HIS A 36 -0.09 -3.06 -17.10
N ALA A 37 -0.21 -4.04 -16.21
CA ALA A 37 -0.42 -5.44 -16.57
C ALA A 37 -1.75 -5.92 -15.99
N ALA A 38 -2.44 -6.77 -16.73
CA ALA A 38 -3.63 -7.46 -16.28
C ALA A 38 -3.47 -8.96 -16.55
N PHE A 39 -3.91 -9.78 -15.61
CA PHE A 39 -3.82 -11.24 -15.71
C PHE A 39 -5.21 -11.81 -15.97
N VAL A 40 -5.37 -12.53 -17.08
CA VAL A 40 -6.57 -13.33 -17.34
C VAL A 40 -6.45 -14.62 -16.52
N ARG A 41 -7.47 -14.92 -15.70
CA ARG A 41 -7.51 -16.13 -14.88
C ARG A 41 -8.41 -17.19 -15.53
N SER A 42 -8.10 -18.46 -15.27
CA SER A 42 -8.91 -19.56 -15.78
C SER A 42 -10.34 -19.50 -15.21
N PRO A 43 -11.38 -19.60 -16.05
CA PRO A 43 -12.76 -19.81 -15.59
C PRO A 43 -13.04 -21.29 -15.25
N HIS A 44 -12.10 -22.20 -15.56
CA HIS A 44 -12.24 -23.63 -15.33
C HIS A 44 -11.28 -24.11 -14.23
N ALA A 45 -11.76 -24.98 -13.35
CA ALA A 45 -10.93 -25.58 -12.30
C ALA A 45 -9.89 -26.57 -12.86
N HIS A 46 -10.23 -27.30 -13.93
CA HIS A 46 -9.34 -28.22 -14.64
C HIS A 46 -9.68 -28.24 -16.13
N ALA A 47 -8.73 -27.81 -16.97
CA ALA A 47 -8.82 -27.83 -18.42
C ALA A 47 -7.41 -27.71 -19.02
N GLN A 48 -7.25 -28.13 -20.27
CA GLN A 48 -6.05 -27.84 -21.06
C GLN A 48 -6.25 -26.53 -21.84
N ILE A 49 -5.19 -25.73 -21.94
CA ILE A 49 -5.14 -24.56 -22.84
C ILE A 49 -4.93 -25.11 -24.26
N LYS A 50 -5.72 -24.63 -25.23
CA LYS A 50 -5.58 -24.99 -26.65
C LYS A 50 -4.61 -24.06 -27.37
#